data_AF-A0A7W8Z6C1-F1
#
_entry.id   AF-A0A7W8Z6C1-F1
#
_cell.length_a   1.000
_cell.length_b   1.000
_cell.length_c   1.000
_cell.angle_alpha   90.00
_cell.angle_beta   90.00
_cell.angle_gamma   90.00
#
_symmetry.space_group_name_H-M   'P 1'
#
loop_
_entity.id
_entity.type
_entity.pdbx_description
1 polymer ?
#
loop_
_entity_poly.entity_id
_entity_poly.type
_entity_poly.pdbx_seq_one_letter_code
_entity_poly.pdbx_strand_id
1 'polypeptide(L)'
;MPGALHSTGCLLVVACHGDIAAVLAPVMREVETRLLLSPMLGDFVEFRPLDLGPRPREDPGDPAVRGDPRGGLPSVVARVVEELTRPASGAGVNYFGFVVIDWSAEDVSRLLEGCRADPTIGALPYRSRGIASVGRVDGVVLPSAGAWTHGTLADELRRFADDLLHHFAGGQVAGLSPADLAVLRSAREPTAAFGTVRGPAEAARDELDRVLDLRPRLDEAPWFPPVAPAEANGGEVVSAEPYGPDGGETPAGTDAAPDGAAVRHDAGGQGGEVVRWDEAVPRPAVEPEAGRMGALRRLAGRFRRGGADAGEGPARAQAGPPGPGAERLAYLVLLDGPNAVDTRVWRRGRDLVLDVAGRLAGRREAAYLVRLLPGPGDGPAGELTPAHAVAARMIRRSPWFDFGPALARLRVLMRRDLAAVDPDRSDGPGEPRRAKDTDGPGTPVVVVFAAYVPLADAVTVGEYTGLVGEARVVWVLPDGAAPLLSEDFTPDGVTVLGDHPDAAEDVAALIGTVTPPRHGGAAPPRSPRGASRPRGGPDSD
;
A
#
# COMPACT_ATOMS: atom_id res chain seq x y z
N MET A 1 32.31 17.16 -22.02
CA MET A 1 32.37 16.51 -20.70
C MET A 1 30.97 15.97 -20.41
N PRO A 2 30.70 14.68 -20.62
CA PRO A 2 29.44 14.08 -20.17
C PRO A 2 29.36 14.25 -18.66
N GLY A 3 28.29 14.89 -18.17
CA GLY A 3 28.11 15.17 -16.75
C GLY A 3 28.08 13.87 -15.96
N ALA A 4 28.91 13.76 -14.93
CA ALA A 4 28.82 12.67 -13.97
C ALA A 4 27.40 12.70 -13.41
N LEU A 5 26.62 11.65 -13.68
CA LEU A 5 25.32 11.47 -13.05
C LEU A 5 25.57 11.52 -11.54
N HIS A 6 25.06 12.55 -10.87
CA HIS A 6 25.22 12.69 -9.44
C HIS A 6 24.50 11.51 -8.79
N SER A 7 25.25 10.60 -8.19
CA SER A 7 24.70 9.47 -7.44
C SER A 7 23.75 10.02 -6.37
N THR A 8 22.51 9.55 -6.36
CA THR A 8 21.50 9.92 -5.37
C THR A 8 21.37 8.81 -4.35
N GLY A 9 21.41 9.14 -3.06
CA GLY A 9 21.19 8.19 -1.97
C GLY A 9 20.24 8.76 -0.93
N CYS A 10 19.53 7.89 -0.22
CA CYS A 10 18.65 8.20 0.89
C CYS A 10 19.17 7.51 2.15
N LEU A 11 19.47 8.29 3.18
CA LEU A 11 19.80 7.75 4.49
C LEU A 11 18.51 7.45 5.25
N LEU A 12 18.24 6.18 5.57
CA LEU A 12 17.12 5.75 6.41
C LEU A 12 17.62 5.41 7.81
N VAL A 13 17.39 6.33 8.76
CA VAL A 13 17.71 6.11 10.18
C VAL A 13 16.50 5.51 10.90
N VAL A 14 16.70 4.38 11.57
CA VAL A 14 15.66 3.75 12.42
C VAL A 14 16.10 3.79 13.86
N ALA A 15 15.44 4.61 14.66
CA ALA A 15 15.79 4.89 16.04
C ALA A 15 14.87 4.19 17.04
N CYS A 16 15.46 3.70 18.13
CA CYS A 16 14.74 3.12 19.26
C CYS A 16 15.51 3.34 20.56
N HIS A 17 14.83 3.27 21.70
CA HIS A 17 15.48 3.33 23.02
C HIS A 17 16.18 2.01 23.36
N GLY A 18 17.22 2.10 24.19
CA GLY A 18 18.12 0.98 24.49
C GLY A 18 17.44 -0.20 25.19
N ASP A 19 16.32 0.02 25.87
CA ASP A 19 15.50 -1.02 26.51
C ASP A 19 14.83 -1.96 25.50
N ILE A 20 14.60 -1.51 24.26
CA ILE A 20 14.02 -2.31 23.18
C ILE A 20 14.98 -2.58 22.01
N ALA A 21 16.16 -1.94 22.00
CA ALA A 21 17.14 -2.08 20.92
C ALA A 21 17.60 -3.53 20.70
N ALA A 22 17.85 -4.28 21.78
CA ALA A 22 18.25 -5.69 21.69
C ALA A 22 17.16 -6.57 21.06
N VAL A 23 15.89 -6.26 21.36
CA VAL A 23 14.71 -6.96 20.84
C VAL A 23 14.52 -6.66 19.35
N LEU A 24 14.83 -5.43 18.92
CA LEU A 24 14.69 -5.00 17.52
C LEU A 24 15.87 -5.42 16.62
N ALA A 25 17.05 -5.71 17.17
CA ALA A 25 18.23 -6.06 16.38
C ALA A 25 18.03 -7.18 15.32
N PRO A 26 17.27 -8.27 15.58
CA PRO A 26 16.94 -9.25 14.55
C PRO A 26 16.04 -8.71 13.44
N VAL A 27 15.11 -7.80 13.75
CA VAL A 27 14.24 -7.15 12.75
C VAL A 27 15.09 -6.23 11.86
N MET A 28 15.96 -5.42 12.47
CA MET A 28 16.83 -4.50 11.74
C MET A 28 17.73 -5.23 10.73
N ARG A 29 18.32 -6.37 11.14
CA ARG A 29 19.12 -7.21 10.24
C ARG A 29 18.31 -7.82 9.09
N GLU A 30 17.07 -8.23 9.37
CA GLU A 30 16.20 -8.74 8.32
C GLU A 30 15.82 -7.64 7.32
N VAL A 31 15.49 -6.44 7.81
CA VAL A 31 15.19 -5.28 6.95
C VAL A 31 16.38 -4.95 6.07
N GLU A 32 17.58 -4.82 6.65
CA GLU A 32 18.81 -4.59 5.90
C GLU A 32 19.01 -5.65 4.80
N THR A 33 18.84 -6.93 5.14
CA THR A 33 18.92 -8.03 4.17
C THR A 33 17.89 -7.87 3.04
N ARG A 34 16.64 -7.54 3.37
CA ARG A 34 15.56 -7.36 2.39
C ARG A 34 15.77 -6.14 1.49
N LEU A 35 16.35 -5.06 2.02
CA LEU A 35 16.72 -3.87 1.25
C LEU A 35 17.85 -4.21 0.27
N LEU A 36 18.90 -4.92 0.72
CA LEU A 36 20.02 -5.35 -0.12
C LEU A 36 19.60 -6.33 -1.23
N LEU A 37 18.57 -7.15 -0.98
CA LEU A 37 18.02 -8.07 -1.99
C LEU A 37 17.16 -7.36 -3.05
N SER A 38 16.76 -6.12 -2.82
CA SER A 38 16.06 -5.29 -3.81
C SER A 38 17.07 -4.39 -4.51
N PRO A 39 17.38 -4.59 -5.81
CA PRO A 39 18.39 -3.79 -6.50
C PRO A 39 18.13 -2.29 -6.40
N MET A 40 16.87 -1.86 -6.56
CA MET A 40 16.51 -0.44 -6.48
C MET A 40 16.66 0.15 -5.08
N LEU A 41 16.25 -0.59 -4.05
CA LEU A 41 16.35 -0.09 -2.67
C LEU A 41 17.78 -0.19 -2.14
N GLY A 42 18.53 -1.24 -2.50
CA GLY A 42 19.93 -1.42 -2.09
C GLY A 42 20.85 -0.35 -2.67
N ASP A 43 20.60 0.09 -3.90
CA ASP A 43 21.36 1.18 -4.53
C ASP A 43 20.95 2.57 -4.02
N PHE A 44 19.68 2.73 -3.61
CA PHE A 44 19.13 4.02 -3.19
C PHE A 44 19.18 4.26 -1.68
N VAL A 45 18.91 3.27 -0.84
CA VAL A 45 18.71 3.42 0.61
C VAL A 45 19.91 2.89 1.38
N GLU A 46 20.56 3.76 2.16
CA GLU A 46 21.48 3.36 3.21
C GLU A 46 20.72 3.24 4.53
N PHE A 47 20.65 2.02 5.08
CA PHE A 47 19.93 1.73 6.31
C PHE A 47 20.84 1.86 7.54
N ARG A 48 20.42 2.64 8.56
CA ARG A 48 21.20 2.80 9.80
C ARG A 48 20.32 2.66 11.05
N PRO A 49 20.50 1.59 11.86
CA PRO A 49 19.88 1.50 13.17
C PRO A 49 20.55 2.47 14.15
N LEU A 50 19.76 3.15 14.98
CA LEU A 50 20.23 4.09 15.98
C LEU A 50 19.69 3.74 17.37
N ASP A 51 20.60 3.49 18.32
CA ASP A 51 20.27 3.36 19.74
C ASP A 51 20.30 4.74 20.41
N LEU A 52 19.12 5.18 20.87
CA LEU A 52 18.94 6.46 21.55
C LEU A 52 19.49 6.45 22.98
N GLY A 53 19.81 5.28 23.52
CA GLY A 53 20.19 5.07 24.91
C GLY A 53 18.98 4.87 25.82
N PRO A 54 19.19 4.96 27.15
CA PRO A 54 18.12 4.81 28.12
C PRO A 54 17.02 5.86 27.92
N ARG A 55 15.76 5.47 28.16
CA ARG A 55 14.65 6.43 28.15
C ARG A 55 14.89 7.54 29.18
N PRO A 56 14.57 8.80 28.85
CA PRO A 56 14.46 9.85 29.85
C PRO A 56 13.49 9.42 30.94
N ARG A 57 13.92 9.39 32.20
CA ARG A 57 13.01 9.13 33.31
C ARG A 57 12.08 10.32 33.47
N GLU A 58 10.78 10.07 33.44
CA GLU A 58 9.76 11.12 33.64
C GLU A 58 9.53 11.49 35.10
N ASP A 59 10.33 11.01 36.06
CA ASP A 59 10.05 11.22 37.48
C ASP A 59 10.04 12.72 37.81
N PRO A 60 8.85 13.33 38.04
CA PRO A 60 8.73 14.77 38.24
C PRO A 60 9.35 15.22 39.57
N GLY A 61 9.60 14.26 40.48
CA GLY A 61 10.08 14.50 41.83
C GLY A 61 11.59 14.35 42.01
N ASP A 62 12.32 13.83 41.03
CA ASP A 62 13.77 13.63 41.16
C ASP A 62 14.53 14.93 40.81
N PRO A 63 15.14 15.62 41.79
CA PRO A 63 15.91 16.84 41.55
C PRO A 63 17.14 16.60 40.65
N ALA A 64 17.62 15.35 40.52
CA ALA A 64 18.68 15.01 39.57
C ALA A 64 18.23 15.12 38.11
N VAL A 65 16.93 14.93 37.83
CA VAL A 65 16.34 15.06 36.48
C VAL A 65 16.27 16.53 36.03
N ARG A 66 16.17 17.49 36.96
CA ARG A 66 16.21 18.92 36.62
C ARG A 66 17.62 19.44 36.29
N GLY A 67 18.66 18.68 36.62
CA GLY A 67 20.05 19.13 36.54
C GLY A 67 20.94 18.35 35.59
N ASP A 68 20.52 17.19 35.06
CA ASP A 68 21.33 16.43 34.10
C ASP A 68 20.95 16.77 32.64
N PRO A 69 21.68 17.68 31.98
CA PRO A 69 21.46 18.00 30.57
C PRO A 69 21.69 16.80 29.63
N ARG A 70 22.17 15.65 30.16
CA ARG A 70 22.55 14.49 29.34
C ARG A 70 21.44 13.47 29.13
N GLY A 71 20.38 13.47 29.94
CA GLY A 71 19.35 12.42 29.93
C GLY A 71 17.99 12.81 29.34
N GLY A 72 17.78 14.07 28.95
CA GLY A 72 16.48 14.57 28.49
C GLY A 72 16.22 14.40 26.98
N LEU A 73 15.00 14.69 26.55
CA LEU A 73 14.62 14.73 25.12
C LEU A 73 15.62 15.53 24.24
N PRO A 74 16.18 16.68 24.67
CA PRO A 74 17.18 17.39 23.87
C PRO A 74 18.45 16.58 23.57
N SER A 75 18.91 15.73 24.50
CA SER A 75 20.09 14.89 24.26
C SER A 75 19.80 13.73 23.30
N VAL A 76 18.59 13.20 23.35
CA VAL A 76 18.10 12.19 22.38
C VAL A 76 18.00 12.80 20.99
N VAL A 77 17.37 13.97 20.85
CA VAL A 77 17.27 14.70 19.57
C VAL A 77 18.67 15.06 19.05
N ALA A 78 19.59 15.49 19.92
CA ALA A 78 20.98 15.78 19.56
C ALA A 78 21.71 14.60 18.90
N ARG A 79 21.42 13.35 19.30
CA ARG A 79 21.95 12.12 18.67
C ARG A 79 21.31 11.86 17.32
N VAL A 80 19.99 12.05 17.21
CA VAL A 80 19.26 11.92 15.94
C VAL A 80 19.80 12.92 14.91
N VAL A 81 19.99 14.19 15.31
CA VAL A 81 20.61 15.24 14.47
C VAL A 81 21.99 14.80 14.00
N GLU A 82 22.83 14.28 14.90
CA GLU A 82 24.17 13.83 14.56
C GLU A 82 24.13 12.73 13.49
N GLU A 83 23.23 11.77 13.61
CA GLU A 83 23.13 10.67 12.65
C GLU A 83 22.51 11.11 11.31
N LEU A 84 21.41 11.85 11.33
CA LEU A 84 20.72 12.33 10.12
C LEU A 84 21.56 13.30 9.28
N THR A 85 22.50 14.01 9.89
CA THR A 85 23.37 14.94 9.17
C THR A 85 24.64 14.30 8.60
N ARG A 86 24.85 13.00 8.82
CA ARG A 86 25.92 12.25 8.15
C ARG A 86 25.48 11.91 6.72
N PRO A 87 26.32 12.14 5.70
CA PRO A 87 25.97 11.78 4.33
C PRO A 87 25.82 10.26 4.18
N ALA A 88 24.99 9.85 3.22
CA ALA A 88 24.98 8.49 2.71
C ALA A 88 26.28 8.25 1.92
N SER A 89 26.79 7.03 2.01
CA SER A 89 28.09 6.61 1.51
C SER A 89 28.11 6.66 0.00
N GLY A 90 28.98 7.51 -0.57
CA GLY A 90 29.13 7.64 -2.03
C GLY A 90 28.02 8.42 -2.74
N ALA A 91 27.04 8.96 -2.01
CA ALA A 91 25.97 9.77 -2.59
C ALA A 91 26.44 11.22 -2.82
N GLY A 92 26.27 11.72 -4.05
CA GLY A 92 26.47 13.13 -4.40
C GLY A 92 25.29 14.02 -3.99
N VAL A 93 24.09 13.44 -3.89
CA VAL A 93 22.86 14.08 -3.42
C VAL A 93 22.19 13.18 -2.38
N ASN A 94 21.82 13.75 -1.24
CA ASN A 94 21.34 13.02 -0.06
C ASN A 94 19.88 13.38 0.26
N TYR A 95 19.07 12.35 0.50
CA TYR A 95 17.73 12.42 1.05
C TYR A 95 17.68 11.69 2.39
N PHE A 96 16.58 11.87 3.16
CA PHE A 96 16.53 11.39 4.53
C PHE A 96 15.17 10.75 4.87
N GLY A 97 15.22 9.57 5.48
CA GLY A 97 14.12 8.90 6.13
C GLY A 97 14.42 8.73 7.61
N PHE A 98 13.43 8.99 8.46
CA PHE A 98 13.57 8.83 9.91
C PHE A 98 12.41 8.04 10.49
N VAL A 99 12.70 6.88 11.08
CA VAL A 99 11.70 6.07 11.77
C VAL A 99 12.00 6.03 13.26
N VAL A 100 10.97 6.25 14.07
CA VAL A 100 11.04 6.02 15.52
C VAL A 100 10.18 4.80 15.85
N ILE A 101 10.78 3.81 16.50
CA ILE A 101 10.08 2.63 16.99
C ILE A 101 10.10 2.66 18.51
N ASP A 102 8.92 2.58 19.11
CA ASP A 102 8.75 2.49 20.55
C ASP A 102 7.58 1.56 20.92
N TRP A 103 7.40 1.26 22.20
CA TRP A 103 6.19 0.63 22.71
C TRP A 103 5.00 1.59 22.66
N SER A 104 5.19 2.83 23.13
CA SER A 104 4.13 3.84 23.30
C SER A 104 4.05 4.79 22.12
N ALA A 105 2.87 4.94 21.51
CA ALA A 105 2.62 5.92 20.45
C ALA A 105 2.85 7.37 20.92
N GLU A 106 2.65 7.67 22.20
CA GLU A 106 2.88 9.00 22.77
C GLU A 106 4.38 9.34 22.83
N ASP A 107 5.21 8.38 23.24
CA ASP A 107 6.67 8.56 23.28
C ASP A 107 7.23 8.75 21.86
N VAL A 108 6.73 7.97 20.90
CA VAL A 108 7.04 8.14 19.48
C VAL A 108 6.68 9.55 19.01
N SER A 109 5.45 10.01 19.29
CA SER A 109 4.98 11.32 18.85
C SER A 109 5.82 12.43 19.47
N ARG A 110 6.10 12.35 20.78
CA ARG A 110 6.88 13.33 21.50
C ARG A 110 8.31 13.45 20.94
N LEU A 111 8.96 12.33 20.63
CA LEU A 111 10.28 12.36 20.02
C LEU A 111 10.23 12.93 18.59
N LEU A 112 9.26 12.53 17.77
CA LEU A 112 9.09 13.07 16.43
C LEU A 112 8.82 14.58 16.44
N GLU A 113 8.02 15.06 17.39
CA GLU A 113 7.77 16.50 17.61
C GLU A 113 9.04 17.23 18.06
N GLY A 114 9.80 16.65 18.99
CA GLY A 114 11.10 17.19 19.41
C GLY A 114 12.08 17.31 18.25
N CYS A 115 12.17 16.28 17.39
CA CYS A 115 12.98 16.31 16.18
C CYS A 115 12.48 17.36 15.17
N ARG A 116 11.16 17.52 14.99
CA ARG A 116 10.59 18.56 14.11
C ARG A 116 10.87 19.98 14.60
N ALA A 117 10.94 20.18 15.92
CA ALA A 117 11.23 21.47 16.52
C ALA A 117 12.72 21.85 16.42
N ASP A 118 13.62 20.90 16.16
CA ASP A 118 15.04 21.16 15.96
C ASP A 118 15.27 21.82 14.59
N PRO A 119 15.92 23.00 14.52
CA PRO A 119 16.09 23.74 13.27
C PRO A 119 17.02 23.03 12.28
N THR A 120 17.97 22.21 12.74
CA THR A 120 18.86 21.46 11.85
C THR A 120 18.08 20.34 11.15
N ILE A 121 17.23 19.60 11.88
CA ILE A 121 16.36 18.58 11.27
C ILE A 121 15.30 19.24 10.37
N GLY A 122 14.73 20.37 10.79
CA GLY A 122 13.75 21.12 10.00
C GLY A 122 14.29 21.62 8.65
N ALA A 123 15.61 21.77 8.52
CA ALA A 123 16.27 22.13 7.27
C ALA A 123 16.55 20.93 6.33
N LEU A 124 16.38 19.69 6.79
CA LEU A 124 16.59 18.50 5.97
C LEU A 124 15.36 18.20 5.10
N PRO A 125 15.53 17.78 3.83
CA PRO A 125 14.45 17.23 3.03
C PRO A 125 14.16 15.78 3.48
N TYR A 126 13.44 15.64 4.60
CA TYR A 126 13.21 14.34 5.23
C TYR A 126 11.73 13.95 5.30
N ARG A 127 11.51 12.64 5.39
CA ARG A 127 10.23 12.05 5.78
C ARG A 127 10.40 11.30 7.07
N SER A 128 9.37 11.31 7.92
CA SER A 128 9.36 10.53 9.15
C SER A 128 8.16 9.61 9.27
N ARG A 129 8.34 8.52 10.03
CA ARG A 129 7.28 7.59 10.41
C ARG A 129 7.45 7.16 11.86
N GLY A 130 6.36 7.20 12.61
CA GLY A 130 6.31 6.62 13.94
C GLY A 130 5.75 5.20 13.88
N ILE A 131 6.33 4.28 14.65
CA ILE A 131 5.81 2.91 14.81
C ILE A 131 5.71 2.61 16.30
N ALA A 132 4.52 2.21 16.74
CA ALA A 132 4.27 1.85 18.14
C ALA A 132 3.52 0.54 18.28
N SER A 133 3.60 -0.10 19.45
CA SER A 133 2.85 -1.32 19.76
C SER A 133 1.49 -1.01 20.38
N VAL A 134 1.40 0.05 21.20
CA VAL A 134 0.19 0.44 21.92
C VAL A 134 -0.05 1.95 21.88
N GLY A 135 -1.25 2.36 22.29
CA GLY A 135 -1.70 3.75 22.25
C GLY A 135 -2.33 4.12 20.91
N ARG A 136 -2.63 5.40 20.71
CA ARG A 136 -3.12 5.90 19.42
C ARG A 136 -2.79 7.39 19.31
N VAL A 137 -1.93 7.72 18.36
CA VAL A 137 -1.58 9.10 18.01
C VAL A 137 -1.57 9.22 16.49
N ASP A 138 -2.04 10.35 15.97
CA ASP A 138 -2.07 10.58 14.52
C ASP A 138 -0.65 10.57 13.95
N GLY A 139 -0.46 9.84 12.84
CA GLY A 139 0.84 9.68 12.19
C GLY A 139 1.74 8.59 12.78
N VAL A 140 1.28 7.85 13.80
CA VAL A 140 1.97 6.66 14.33
C VAL A 140 1.26 5.39 13.85
N VAL A 141 2.02 4.48 13.23
CA VAL A 141 1.53 3.20 12.73
C VAL A 141 1.47 2.19 13.87
N LEU A 142 0.36 1.46 13.96
CA LEU A 142 0.09 0.41 14.94
C LEU A 142 -0.07 -0.94 14.22
N PRO A 143 0.16 -2.08 14.89
CA PRO A 143 0.01 -3.38 14.27
C PRO A 143 -1.47 -3.68 14.00
N SER A 144 -1.80 -4.10 12.78
CA SER A 144 -3.17 -4.42 12.38
C SER A 144 -3.75 -5.64 13.11
N ALA A 145 -2.90 -6.60 13.50
CA ALA A 145 -3.25 -7.79 14.26
C ALA A 145 -3.17 -7.58 15.79
N GLY A 146 -3.00 -6.34 16.26
CA GLY A 146 -2.89 -6.00 17.67
C GLY A 146 -1.50 -6.24 18.29
N ALA A 147 -0.58 -6.90 17.59
CA ALA A 147 0.82 -7.03 17.99
C ALA A 147 1.74 -7.06 16.76
N TRP A 148 2.95 -6.50 16.91
CA TRP A 148 3.99 -6.65 15.90
C TRP A 148 4.61 -8.04 15.97
N THR A 149 4.69 -8.70 14.83
CA THR A 149 5.58 -9.84 14.62
C THR A 149 6.88 -9.36 13.99
N HIS A 150 7.93 -10.17 14.08
CA HIS A 150 9.22 -9.92 13.43
C HIS A 150 9.05 -9.60 11.94
N GLY A 151 8.33 -10.45 11.20
CA GLY A 151 8.05 -10.23 9.78
C GLY A 151 7.21 -8.99 9.49
N THR A 152 6.12 -8.75 10.24
CA THR A 152 5.23 -7.60 9.97
C THR A 152 5.88 -6.25 10.25
N LEU A 153 6.78 -6.17 11.25
CA LEU A 153 7.56 -4.95 11.51
C LEU A 153 8.62 -4.73 10.43
N ALA A 154 9.28 -5.81 9.98
CA ALA A 154 10.22 -5.74 8.87
C ALA A 154 9.52 -5.31 7.56
N ASP A 155 8.31 -5.80 7.31
CA ASP A 155 7.47 -5.41 6.18
C ASP A 155 7.12 -3.92 6.23
N GLU A 156 6.76 -3.38 7.41
CA GLU A 156 6.42 -1.97 7.57
C GLU A 156 7.63 -1.06 7.32
N LEU A 157 8.81 -1.43 7.82
CA LEU A 157 10.05 -0.69 7.58
C LEU A 157 10.45 -0.72 6.09
N ARG A 158 10.31 -1.87 5.44
CA ARG A 158 10.52 -1.98 3.99
C ARG A 158 9.53 -1.13 3.20
N ARG A 159 8.24 -1.18 3.55
CA ARG A 159 7.21 -0.34 2.92
C ARG A 159 7.55 1.14 3.03
N PHE A 160 8.04 1.59 4.18
CA PHE A 160 8.48 2.97 4.32
C PHE A 160 9.69 3.29 3.43
N ALA A 161 10.65 2.37 3.28
CA ALA A 161 11.77 2.54 2.34
C ALA A 161 11.30 2.65 0.88
N ASP A 162 10.32 1.83 0.48
CA ASP A 162 9.66 1.96 -0.83
C ASP A 162 9.00 3.33 -0.99
N ASP A 163 8.27 3.81 0.02
CA ASP A 163 7.65 5.14 0.00
C ASP A 163 8.69 6.26 -0.18
N LEU A 164 9.87 6.16 0.45
CA LEU A 164 10.97 7.10 0.29
C LEU A 164 11.51 7.11 -1.15
N LEU A 165 11.73 5.92 -1.73
CA LEU A 165 12.17 5.78 -3.11
C LEU A 165 11.19 6.46 -4.06
N HIS A 166 9.89 6.14 -3.96
CA HIS A 166 8.87 6.75 -4.82
C HIS A 166 8.79 8.27 -4.65
N HIS A 167 8.88 8.74 -3.40
CA HIS A 167 8.77 10.16 -3.11
C HIS A 167 9.93 10.98 -3.68
N PHE A 168 11.17 10.50 -3.51
CA PHE A 168 12.35 11.25 -3.90
C PHE A 168 12.78 10.98 -5.36
N ALA A 169 12.49 9.80 -5.91
CA ALA A 169 12.76 9.51 -7.32
C ALA A 169 11.93 10.39 -8.29
N GLY A 170 10.79 10.93 -7.83
CA GLY A 170 9.98 11.87 -8.61
C GLY A 170 10.62 13.23 -8.86
N GLY A 171 11.80 13.52 -8.28
CA GLY A 171 12.57 14.75 -8.52
C GLY A 171 11.91 16.05 -8.03
N GLN A 172 10.81 15.95 -7.27
CA GLN A 172 10.06 17.10 -6.77
C GLN A 172 10.71 17.79 -5.58
N VAL A 173 11.63 17.10 -4.89
CA VAL A 173 12.33 17.59 -3.70
C VAL A 173 13.81 17.70 -4.03
N ALA A 174 14.40 18.87 -3.76
CA ALA A 174 15.84 19.05 -3.90
C ALA A 174 16.55 18.34 -2.73
N GLY A 175 17.42 17.38 -3.04
CA GLY A 175 18.30 16.76 -2.05
C GLY A 175 19.46 17.67 -1.65
N LEU A 176 20.21 17.26 -0.63
CA LEU A 176 21.36 18.03 -0.12
C LEU A 176 22.69 17.43 -0.57
N SER A 177 23.63 18.29 -0.96
CA SER A 177 25.00 17.85 -1.22
C SER A 177 25.75 17.57 0.10
N PRO A 178 26.84 16.78 0.07
CA PRO A 178 27.70 16.62 1.24
C PRO A 178 28.24 17.94 1.82
N ALA A 179 28.41 18.97 0.99
CA ALA A 179 28.85 20.30 1.41
C ALA A 179 27.74 21.03 2.20
N ASP A 180 26.50 20.98 1.71
CA ASP A 180 25.34 21.57 2.42
C ASP A 180 25.15 20.90 3.79
N LEU A 181 25.31 19.57 3.86
CA LEU A 181 25.29 18.84 5.12
C LEU A 181 26.43 19.22 6.07
N ALA A 182 27.61 19.56 5.55
CA ALA A 182 28.72 20.06 6.37
C ALA A 182 28.42 21.46 6.94
N VAL A 183 27.76 22.33 6.17
CA VAL A 183 27.29 23.65 6.64
C VAL A 183 26.25 23.49 7.74
N LEU A 184 25.25 22.64 7.54
CA LEU A 184 24.23 22.35 8.57
C LEU A 184 24.84 21.82 9.87
N ARG A 185 25.84 20.93 9.77
CA ARG A 185 26.58 20.44 10.94
C ARG A 185 27.39 21.51 11.64
N SER A 186 27.99 22.43 10.89
CA SER A 186 28.85 23.49 11.43
C SER A 186 28.05 24.64 12.04
N ALA A 187 26.84 24.88 11.56
CA ALA A 187 25.91 25.88 12.09
C ALA A 187 25.33 25.50 13.46
N ARG A 188 25.49 24.23 13.86
CA ARG A 188 25.10 23.76 15.19
C ARG A 188 25.98 24.43 16.23
N GLU A 189 25.38 25.26 17.09
CA GLU A 189 26.06 25.71 18.31
C GLU A 189 26.53 24.46 19.05
N PRO A 190 27.81 24.36 19.45
CA PRO A 190 28.35 23.19 20.10
C PRO A 190 27.63 22.98 21.44
N THR A 191 26.54 22.22 21.39
CA THR A 191 25.84 21.71 22.56
C THR A 191 26.87 20.80 23.23
N ALA A 192 27.43 21.28 24.34
CA ALA A 192 28.63 20.78 25.01
C ALA A 192 28.92 19.30 24.76
N ALA A 193 30.07 19.02 24.16
CA ALA A 193 30.60 17.70 23.78
C ALA A 193 30.09 16.56 24.68
N PHE A 194 29.16 15.77 24.13
CA PHE A 194 28.74 14.51 24.74
C PHE A 194 29.91 13.53 24.67
N GLY A 195 30.44 13.15 25.84
CA GLY A 195 31.52 12.18 25.93
C GLY A 195 31.09 10.85 25.29
N THR A 196 31.88 10.38 24.33
CA THR A 196 31.75 9.07 23.68
C THR A 196 31.91 7.97 24.72
N VAL A 197 30.80 7.43 25.23
CA VAL A 197 30.80 6.22 26.06
C VAL A 197 30.95 5.01 25.13
N ARG A 198 32.13 4.39 25.16
CA ARG A 198 32.42 3.12 24.49
C ARG A 198 32.33 1.99 25.53
N GLY A 199 31.31 1.12 25.39
CA GLY A 199 31.13 -0.17 26.09
C GLY A 199 30.07 -0.19 27.21
N PRO A 200 29.13 -1.18 27.22
CA PRO A 200 29.48 -2.54 27.66
C PRO A 200 28.81 -3.65 26.81
N ALA A 201 29.49 -4.11 25.76
CA ALA A 201 29.04 -5.25 24.95
C ALA A 201 29.35 -6.62 25.61
N GLU A 202 30.12 -6.64 26.70
CA GLU A 202 30.49 -7.86 27.42
C GLU A 202 29.47 -8.27 28.49
N ALA A 203 28.87 -7.30 29.21
CA ALA A 203 27.83 -7.60 30.20
C ALA A 203 26.53 -8.13 29.57
N ALA A 204 26.24 -7.75 28.33
CA ALA A 204 25.11 -8.26 27.57
C ALA A 204 25.34 -9.68 27.01
N ARG A 205 26.61 -10.14 26.90
CA ARG A 205 26.93 -11.50 26.42
C ARG A 205 26.68 -12.56 27.50
N ASP A 206 27.01 -12.28 28.75
CA ASP A 206 26.78 -13.21 29.86
C ASP A 206 25.28 -13.39 30.20
N GLU A 207 24.46 -12.37 29.94
CA GLU A 207 22.99 -12.45 30.08
C GLU A 207 22.36 -13.19 28.87
N LEU A 208 22.92 -13.01 27.67
CA LEU A 208 22.46 -13.65 26.43
C LEU A 208 22.76 -15.16 26.42
N ASP A 209 23.90 -15.61 26.96
CA ASP A 209 24.22 -17.05 27.09
C ASP A 209 23.30 -17.75 28.11
N ARG A 210 22.79 -17.03 29.12
CA ARG A 210 21.76 -17.56 30.03
C ARG A 210 20.37 -17.65 29.41
N VAL A 211 20.05 -16.76 28.46
CA VAL A 211 18.76 -16.74 27.75
C VAL A 211 18.74 -17.72 26.57
N LEU A 212 19.89 -18.00 25.95
CA LEU A 212 20.01 -18.92 24.81
C LEU A 212 19.94 -20.41 25.19
N ASP A 213 20.14 -20.77 26.48
CA ASP A 213 20.03 -22.14 26.99
C ASP A 213 18.57 -22.62 27.23
N LEU A 214 17.57 -21.76 26.93
CA LEU A 214 16.14 -22.08 27.09
C LEU A 214 15.38 -22.29 25.77
N ARG A 215 16.05 -22.48 24.63
CA ARG A 215 15.33 -22.83 23.39
C ARG A 215 14.94 -24.31 23.36
N PRO A 216 13.62 -24.58 23.38
CA PRO A 216 13.03 -25.08 22.14
C PRO A 216 11.73 -24.38 21.74
N ARG A 217 11.56 -24.19 20.43
CA ARG A 217 10.34 -23.84 19.65
C ARG A 217 9.82 -22.40 19.77
N LEU A 218 10.30 -21.56 18.85
CA LEU A 218 9.75 -20.24 18.54
C LEU A 218 9.66 -20.09 17.01
N ASP A 219 8.80 -20.89 16.43
CA ASP A 219 8.09 -20.52 15.20
C ASP A 219 6.60 -20.53 15.61
N GLU A 220 5.87 -19.45 15.31
CA GLU A 220 4.40 -19.27 15.48
C GLU A 220 3.81 -18.62 16.75
N ALA A 221 4.57 -18.28 17.80
CA ALA A 221 3.98 -17.56 18.95
C ALA A 221 3.96 -16.02 18.75
N PRO A 222 2.85 -15.32 19.05
CA PRO A 222 2.83 -13.86 19.08
C PRO A 222 3.85 -13.33 20.10
N TRP A 223 4.58 -12.29 19.69
CA TRP A 223 5.72 -11.70 20.43
C TRP A 223 5.31 -11.14 21.81
N PHE A 224 4.02 -10.88 22.01
CA PHE A 224 3.48 -10.37 23.27
C PHE A 224 2.27 -11.18 23.70
N PRO A 225 2.12 -11.48 25.00
CA PRO A 225 0.85 -12.01 25.49
C PRO A 225 -0.25 -10.99 25.16
N PRO A 226 -1.40 -11.44 24.64
CA PRO A 226 -2.54 -10.55 24.44
C PRO A 226 -2.86 -9.89 25.78
N VAL A 227 -2.89 -8.55 25.83
CA VAL A 227 -3.42 -7.84 26.98
C VAL A 227 -4.89 -8.24 27.07
N ALA A 228 -5.25 -9.03 28.09
CA ALA A 228 -6.63 -9.39 28.33
C ALA A 228 -7.45 -8.09 28.39
N PRO A 229 -8.58 -7.99 27.68
CA PRO A 229 -9.44 -6.83 27.80
C PRO A 229 -9.77 -6.68 29.28
N ALA A 230 -9.49 -5.49 29.84
CA ALA A 230 -9.73 -5.20 31.24
C ALA A 230 -11.16 -5.64 31.57
N GLU A 231 -11.30 -6.73 32.33
CA GLU A 231 -12.59 -7.12 32.87
C GLU A 231 -13.07 -5.92 33.66
N ALA A 232 -14.23 -5.41 33.25
CA ALA A 232 -14.91 -4.34 33.93
C ALA A 232 -15.17 -4.82 35.37
N ASN A 233 -14.27 -4.45 36.28
CA ASN A 233 -14.51 -4.57 37.71
C ASN A 233 -15.83 -3.87 37.98
N GLY A 234 -16.83 -4.65 38.37
CA GLY A 234 -18.12 -4.19 38.82
C GLY A 234 -17.94 -3.30 40.02
N GLY A 235 -17.83 -2.00 39.78
CA GLY A 235 -17.86 -0.95 40.78
C GLY A 235 -19.25 -0.86 41.37
N GLU A 236 -19.32 -1.27 42.63
CA GLU A 236 -20.39 -1.06 43.59
C GLU A 236 -20.92 0.38 43.55
N VAL A 237 -22.22 0.52 43.33
CA VAL A 237 -22.94 1.80 43.30
C VAL A 237 -23.04 2.32 44.73
N VAL A 238 -22.09 3.18 45.13
CA VAL A 238 -22.21 3.97 46.36
C VAL A 238 -23.21 5.10 46.10
N SER A 239 -24.33 5.04 46.81
CA SER A 239 -25.38 6.06 46.80
C SER A 239 -24.85 7.41 47.28
N ALA A 240 -25.12 8.46 46.52
CA ALA A 240 -24.89 9.84 46.90
C ALA A 240 -25.97 10.30 47.89
N GLU A 241 -25.56 10.78 49.07
CA GLU A 241 -26.41 11.58 49.95
C GLU A 241 -26.41 13.05 49.52
N PRO A 242 -27.54 13.77 49.70
CA PRO A 242 -27.69 15.15 49.25
C PRO A 242 -27.07 16.15 50.23
N TYR A 243 -26.23 17.04 49.69
CA TYR A 243 -25.63 18.15 50.43
C TYR A 243 -26.67 19.27 50.62
N GLY A 244 -26.94 19.63 51.89
CA GLY A 244 -27.71 20.81 52.28
C GLY A 244 -26.85 22.08 52.33
N PRO A 245 -27.46 23.28 52.26
CA PRO A 245 -26.75 24.55 52.20
C PRO A 245 -26.61 25.19 53.58
N ASP A 246 -25.44 25.75 53.89
CA ASP A 246 -25.26 26.88 54.82
C ASP A 246 -23.86 27.46 54.57
N GLY A 247 -23.76 28.76 54.26
CA GLY A 247 -23.40 29.78 55.24
C GLY A 247 -21.88 29.96 55.19
N GLY A 248 -21.34 30.95 54.48
CA GLY A 248 -21.44 32.36 54.80
C GLY A 248 -20.24 32.74 55.67
N GLU A 249 -19.23 33.39 55.09
CA GLU A 249 -18.41 34.41 55.76
C GLU A 249 -17.42 35.05 54.77
N THR A 250 -17.56 36.36 54.63
CA THR A 250 -16.62 37.28 54.00
C THR A 250 -15.55 37.66 55.02
N PRO A 251 -14.35 38.04 54.58
CA PRO A 251 -13.91 39.37 55.00
C PRO A 251 -13.31 40.21 53.87
N ALA A 252 -13.33 41.51 54.16
CA ALA A 252 -13.00 42.63 53.31
C ALA A 252 -11.50 42.96 53.24
N GLY A 253 -11.15 43.75 52.21
CA GLY A 253 -10.02 44.69 52.18
C GLY A 253 -8.72 44.09 51.64
N THR A 254 -7.89 44.78 50.86
CA THR A 254 -7.80 46.21 50.57
C THR A 254 -6.86 46.39 49.37
N ASP A 255 -7.01 47.54 48.72
CA ASP A 255 -6.27 48.10 47.59
C ASP A 255 -4.73 47.95 47.63
N ALA A 256 -4.13 47.82 46.44
CA ALA A 256 -2.96 48.62 46.02
C ALA A 256 -2.58 48.33 44.56
N ALA A 257 -2.89 49.28 43.67
CA ALA A 257 -2.14 49.48 42.43
C ALA A 257 -0.77 50.10 42.75
N PRO A 258 0.21 50.00 41.84
CA PRO A 258 0.63 51.26 41.23
C PRO A 258 0.92 51.20 39.73
N ASP A 259 0.68 52.36 39.12
CA ASP A 259 1.25 52.88 37.89
C ASP A 259 2.79 52.75 37.83
N GLY A 260 3.35 52.63 36.63
CA GLY A 260 4.79 52.76 36.46
C GLY A 260 5.37 52.60 35.07
N ALA A 261 5.16 53.62 34.24
CA ALA A 261 6.14 54.18 33.29
C ALA A 261 6.57 53.39 32.04
N ALA A 262 6.26 54.03 30.91
CA ALA A 262 6.87 53.88 29.62
C ALA A 262 8.40 54.12 29.62
N VAL A 263 9.13 53.32 28.84
CA VAL A 263 10.44 53.69 28.30
C VAL A 263 10.42 53.43 26.81
N ARG A 264 10.56 54.52 26.04
CA ARG A 264 10.92 54.53 24.63
C ARG A 264 12.42 54.28 24.52
N HIS A 265 12.84 53.39 23.63
CA HIS A 265 14.15 53.45 23.01
C HIS A 265 14.02 53.19 21.51
N ASP A 266 14.26 54.26 20.75
CA ASP A 266 14.60 54.22 19.34
C ASP A 266 16.08 53.83 19.18
N ALA A 267 16.33 52.84 18.32
CA ALA A 267 17.52 52.65 17.48
C ALA A 267 17.23 51.39 16.64
N GLY A 268 17.02 51.44 15.32
CA GLY A 268 18.01 51.91 14.36
C GLY A 268 18.95 50.75 14.01
N GLY A 269 18.56 49.87 13.09
CA GLY A 269 19.39 48.75 12.66
C GLY A 269 18.79 48.01 11.46
N GLN A 270 19.43 48.18 10.31
CA GLN A 270 19.04 47.74 8.98
C GLN A 270 19.22 46.22 8.76
N GLY A 271 18.38 45.66 7.89
CA GLY A 271 18.83 44.71 6.86
C GLY A 271 18.83 43.23 7.22
N GLY A 272 17.75 42.54 6.86
CA GLY A 272 17.66 41.08 6.88
C GLY A 272 16.28 40.62 6.42
N GLU A 273 16.00 40.77 5.13
CA GLU A 273 14.79 40.27 4.48
C GLU A 273 14.78 38.74 4.53
N VAL A 274 14.15 38.19 5.58
CA VAL A 274 13.79 36.77 5.65
C VAL A 274 12.50 36.62 4.85
N VAL A 275 12.61 36.00 3.68
CA VAL A 275 11.46 35.57 2.86
C VAL A 275 10.68 34.53 3.65
N ARG A 276 9.63 35.01 4.33
CA ARG A 276 8.62 34.19 5.00
C ARG A 276 7.64 33.73 3.92
N TRP A 277 7.69 32.44 3.58
CA TRP A 277 6.64 31.80 2.79
C TRP A 277 5.43 31.55 3.70
N ASP A 278 4.61 32.59 3.91
CA ASP A 278 3.24 32.41 4.38
C ASP A 278 2.40 31.94 3.19
N GLU A 279 2.29 30.63 3.01
CA GLU A 279 1.32 30.03 2.08
C GLU A 279 -0.08 30.13 2.68
N ALA A 280 -0.66 31.33 2.58
CA ALA A 280 -2.06 31.57 2.84
C ALA A 280 -2.89 30.94 1.72
N VAL A 281 -3.23 29.66 1.86
CA VAL A 281 -4.32 29.05 1.10
C VAL A 281 -5.61 29.76 1.52
N PRO A 282 -6.37 30.39 0.61
CA PRO A 282 -7.64 31.00 0.96
C PRO A 282 -8.61 29.90 1.40
N ARG A 283 -8.90 29.85 2.70
CA ARG A 283 -10.02 29.07 3.24
C ARG A 283 -11.31 29.65 2.67
N PRO A 284 -12.17 28.85 1.98
CA PRO A 284 -13.51 29.32 1.67
C PRO A 284 -14.25 29.57 2.98
N ALA A 285 -14.96 30.70 3.04
CA ALA A 285 -15.78 31.10 4.17
C ALA A 285 -16.76 29.97 4.52
N VAL A 286 -16.60 29.39 5.71
CA VAL A 286 -17.58 28.51 6.32
C VAL A 286 -18.58 29.42 7.02
N GLU A 287 -19.76 29.58 6.42
CA GLU A 287 -20.91 30.14 7.12
C GLU A 287 -21.31 29.23 8.29
N PRO A 288 -21.78 29.77 9.41
CA PRO A 288 -22.25 28.97 10.53
C PRO A 288 -23.65 28.42 10.22
N GLU A 289 -23.75 27.19 9.72
CA GLU A 289 -25.02 26.43 9.72
C GLU A 289 -25.36 25.96 11.15
N ALA A 290 -25.68 26.92 12.02
CA ALA A 290 -26.54 26.66 13.15
C ALA A 290 -27.99 26.57 12.63
N GLY A 291 -28.52 25.35 12.53
CA GLY A 291 -29.96 25.13 12.38
C GLY A 291 -30.43 24.46 11.09
N ARG A 292 -29.93 23.26 10.76
CA ARG A 292 -30.60 22.37 9.79
C ARG A 292 -30.40 20.88 10.06
N MET A 293 -30.42 20.47 11.33
CA MET A 293 -30.53 19.06 11.75
C MET A 293 -31.85 18.80 12.53
N GLY A 294 -32.98 19.16 11.93
CA GLY A 294 -34.31 18.95 12.51
C GLY A 294 -35.36 18.31 11.59
N ALA A 295 -35.07 18.10 10.30
CA ALA A 295 -36.10 17.78 9.30
C ALA A 295 -35.84 16.53 8.42
N LEU A 296 -34.83 15.70 8.72
CA LEU A 296 -34.55 14.46 7.95
C LEU A 296 -34.63 13.16 8.78
N ARG A 297 -35.35 13.18 9.91
CA ARG A 297 -35.70 11.97 10.68
C ARG A 297 -37.19 11.60 10.66
N ARG A 298 -38.01 12.26 9.82
CA ARG A 298 -39.45 11.95 9.65
C ARG A 298 -39.86 11.46 8.25
N LEU A 299 -38.91 10.92 7.48
CA LEU A 299 -39.20 10.31 6.16
C LEU A 299 -38.72 8.85 6.01
N ALA A 300 -38.23 8.22 7.09
CA ALA A 300 -37.79 6.81 7.08
C ALA A 300 -38.76 5.84 7.81
N GLY A 301 -39.99 6.26 8.10
CA GLY A 301 -40.94 5.51 8.94
C GLY A 301 -42.29 5.19 8.31
N ARG A 302 -42.47 5.33 6.99
CA ARG A 302 -43.80 5.20 6.37
C ARG A 302 -43.84 4.39 5.05
N PHE A 303 -43.06 3.32 4.97
CA PHE A 303 -43.16 2.31 3.89
C PHE A 303 -43.09 0.87 4.39
N ARG A 304 -43.85 0.55 5.46
CA ARG A 304 -44.18 -0.83 5.85
C ARG A 304 -45.64 -0.92 6.27
N ARG A 305 -46.53 -1.07 5.29
CA ARG A 305 -47.83 -1.80 5.28
C ARG A 305 -48.84 -1.11 4.35
N GLY A 306 -49.24 -1.81 3.28
CA GLY A 306 -50.51 -1.61 2.58
C GLY A 306 -50.39 -1.27 1.09
N GLY A 307 -50.93 -2.16 0.23
CA GLY A 307 -51.06 -2.01 -1.24
C GLY A 307 -49.93 -2.73 -1.98
N ALA A 308 -50.07 -3.93 -2.57
CA ALA A 308 -51.12 -4.42 -3.45
C ALA A 308 -51.45 -3.42 -4.57
N ASP A 309 -50.49 -3.18 -5.45
CA ASP A 309 -50.75 -2.98 -6.88
C ASP A 309 -49.47 -3.15 -7.70
N ALA A 310 -49.66 -3.67 -8.91
CA ALA A 310 -48.65 -4.13 -9.85
C ALA A 310 -47.68 -3.02 -10.32
N GLY A 311 -46.39 -3.33 -10.38
CA GLY A 311 -45.36 -2.49 -11.00
C GLY A 311 -44.03 -3.22 -11.09
N GLU A 312 -43.56 -3.45 -12.31
CA GLU A 312 -42.41 -4.25 -12.73
C GLU A 312 -41.11 -4.01 -11.92
N GLY A 313 -40.64 -5.05 -11.22
CA GLY A 313 -39.22 -5.19 -10.88
C GLY A 313 -38.47 -5.86 -12.03
N PRO A 314 -37.16 -5.62 -12.22
CA PRO A 314 -36.39 -6.24 -13.29
C PRO A 314 -36.47 -7.75 -13.12
N ALA A 315 -37.11 -8.38 -14.12
CA ALA A 315 -37.32 -9.81 -14.16
C ALA A 315 -35.99 -10.52 -13.94
N ARG A 316 -35.91 -11.29 -12.86
CA ARG A 316 -34.89 -12.32 -12.67
C ARG A 316 -35.11 -13.33 -13.79
N ALA A 317 -34.46 -13.09 -14.93
CA ALA A 317 -34.53 -13.97 -16.07
C ALA A 317 -34.03 -15.34 -15.61
N GLN A 318 -34.97 -16.29 -15.47
CA GLN A 318 -34.61 -17.70 -15.34
C GLN A 318 -33.94 -18.07 -16.67
N ALA A 319 -32.61 -18.02 -16.68
CA ALA A 319 -31.82 -18.50 -17.79
C ALA A 319 -32.18 -19.97 -18.00
N GLY A 320 -32.73 -20.29 -19.17
CA GLY A 320 -32.91 -21.67 -19.59
C GLY A 320 -31.57 -22.42 -19.55
N PRO A 321 -31.59 -23.75 -19.48
CA PRO A 321 -30.37 -24.56 -19.44
C PRO A 321 -29.43 -24.14 -20.59
N PRO A 322 -28.14 -23.93 -20.33
CA PRO A 322 -27.20 -23.52 -21.35
C PRO A 322 -27.25 -24.53 -22.51
N GLY A 323 -27.35 -24.03 -23.73
CA GLY A 323 -27.15 -24.87 -24.91
C GLY A 323 -25.74 -25.49 -24.87
N PRO A 324 -25.46 -26.53 -25.69
CA PRO A 324 -24.15 -27.19 -25.75
C PRO A 324 -23.05 -26.31 -26.39
N GLY A 325 -22.93 -25.06 -25.94
CA GLY A 325 -21.89 -24.14 -26.35
C GLY A 325 -20.57 -24.51 -25.70
N ALA A 326 -19.46 -24.26 -26.41
CA ALA A 326 -18.12 -24.46 -25.88
C ALA A 326 -17.94 -23.65 -24.59
N GLU A 327 -17.39 -24.29 -23.56
CA GLU A 327 -16.97 -23.60 -22.35
C GLU A 327 -15.79 -22.67 -22.66
N ARG A 328 -15.83 -21.45 -22.15
CA ARG A 328 -14.79 -20.42 -22.33
C ARG A 328 -14.22 -20.00 -20.99
N LEU A 329 -12.90 -19.82 -20.95
CA LEU A 329 -12.16 -19.43 -19.76
C LEU A 329 -11.92 -17.92 -19.71
N ALA A 330 -12.28 -17.30 -18.59
CA ALA A 330 -11.94 -15.92 -18.27
C ALA A 330 -11.26 -15.83 -16.90
N TYR A 331 -10.19 -15.06 -16.80
CA TYR A 331 -9.49 -14.79 -15.54
C TYR A 331 -9.68 -13.32 -15.21
N LEU A 332 -10.26 -13.03 -14.05
CA LEU A 332 -10.47 -11.67 -13.57
C LEU A 332 -9.47 -11.41 -12.45
N VAL A 333 -8.50 -10.56 -12.73
CA VAL A 333 -7.40 -10.20 -11.84
C VAL A 333 -7.67 -8.82 -11.29
N LEU A 334 -7.79 -8.68 -9.98
CA LEU A 334 -7.93 -7.39 -9.31
C LEU A 334 -6.61 -7.05 -8.62
N LEU A 335 -5.83 -6.13 -9.20
CA LEU A 335 -4.61 -5.62 -8.60
C LEU A 335 -4.96 -4.49 -7.64
N ASP A 336 -4.67 -4.72 -6.37
CA ASP A 336 -4.76 -3.72 -5.32
C ASP A 336 -3.36 -3.25 -4.96
N GLY A 337 -3.17 -1.93 -4.88
CA GLY A 337 -1.87 -1.36 -4.58
C GLY A 337 -1.44 -1.68 -3.16
N PRO A 338 -0.14 -1.94 -2.91
CA PRO A 338 0.37 -2.13 -1.55
C PRO A 338 0.05 -0.91 -0.65
N ASN A 339 -0.17 0.26 -1.29
CA ASN A 339 -0.44 1.55 -0.66
C ASN A 339 -1.85 2.09 -0.96
N ALA A 340 -2.77 1.30 -1.51
CA ALA A 340 -4.12 1.77 -1.83
C ALA A 340 -4.96 1.97 -0.54
N VAL A 341 -4.64 2.99 0.26
CA VAL A 341 -5.47 3.38 1.41
C VAL A 341 -6.90 3.70 0.97
N ASP A 342 -7.07 4.08 -0.31
CA ASP A 342 -8.38 4.38 -0.88
C ASP A 342 -9.23 3.12 -1.09
N THR A 343 -10.02 2.83 -0.07
CA THR A 343 -11.05 1.80 -0.06
C THR A 343 -12.07 1.98 -1.20
N ARG A 344 -12.22 3.17 -1.79
CA ARG A 344 -13.15 3.43 -2.89
C ARG A 344 -12.67 2.84 -4.21
N VAL A 345 -11.39 2.96 -4.53
CA VAL A 345 -10.82 2.40 -5.77
C VAL A 345 -10.95 0.88 -5.76
N TRP A 346 -10.60 0.24 -4.63
CA TRP A 346 -10.77 -1.20 -4.48
C TRP A 346 -12.25 -1.64 -4.60
N ARG A 347 -13.17 -0.92 -3.94
CA ARG A 347 -14.62 -1.22 -4.05
C ARG A 347 -15.10 -1.11 -5.48
N ARG A 348 -14.68 -0.07 -6.21
CA ARG A 348 -15.04 0.13 -7.61
C ARG A 348 -14.52 -1.00 -8.49
N GLY A 349 -13.25 -1.38 -8.36
CA GLY A 349 -12.68 -2.52 -9.09
C GLY A 349 -13.41 -3.83 -8.77
N ARG A 350 -13.79 -4.06 -7.51
CA ARG A 350 -14.62 -5.21 -7.12
C ARG A 350 -16.00 -5.18 -7.77
N ASP A 351 -16.67 -4.05 -7.75
CA ASP A 351 -18.02 -3.92 -8.32
C ASP A 351 -17.97 -4.12 -9.85
N LEU A 352 -16.92 -3.61 -10.50
CA LEU A 352 -16.64 -3.82 -11.92
C LEU A 352 -16.39 -5.31 -12.28
N VAL A 353 -15.64 -6.04 -11.46
CA VAL A 353 -15.44 -7.50 -11.61
C VAL A 353 -16.79 -8.25 -11.54
N LEU A 354 -17.67 -7.86 -10.62
CA LEU A 354 -19.00 -8.46 -10.50
C LEU A 354 -19.89 -8.15 -11.71
N ASP A 355 -19.84 -6.91 -12.21
CA ASP A 355 -20.60 -6.51 -13.38
C ASP A 355 -20.12 -7.24 -14.65
N VAL A 356 -18.80 -7.40 -14.84
CA VAL A 356 -18.24 -8.21 -15.92
C VAL A 356 -18.70 -9.66 -15.80
N ALA A 357 -18.62 -10.28 -14.62
CA ALA A 357 -19.09 -11.64 -14.42
C ALA A 357 -20.60 -11.79 -14.70
N GLY A 358 -21.43 -10.83 -14.25
CA GLY A 358 -22.86 -10.80 -14.53
C GLY A 358 -23.18 -10.66 -16.02
N ARG A 359 -22.43 -9.83 -16.75
CA ARG A 359 -22.56 -9.69 -18.21
C ARG A 359 -22.13 -10.95 -18.94
N LEU A 360 -21.02 -11.59 -18.55
CA LEU A 360 -20.58 -12.86 -19.10
C LEU A 360 -21.61 -13.98 -18.86
N ALA A 361 -22.24 -14.01 -17.69
CA ALA A 361 -23.31 -14.93 -17.37
C ALA A 361 -24.57 -14.77 -18.24
N GLY A 362 -24.85 -13.56 -18.71
CA GLY A 362 -25.98 -13.26 -19.59
C GLY A 362 -25.77 -13.63 -21.06
N ARG A 363 -24.53 -13.96 -21.46
CA ARG A 363 -24.19 -14.30 -22.84
C ARG A 363 -24.68 -15.71 -23.19
N ARG A 364 -25.37 -15.85 -24.32
CA ARG A 364 -25.95 -17.13 -24.78
C ARG A 364 -24.99 -17.91 -25.67
N GLU A 365 -23.94 -17.27 -26.15
CA GLU A 365 -23.02 -17.82 -27.14
C GLU A 365 -22.03 -18.84 -26.55
N ALA A 366 -21.74 -18.74 -25.24
CA ALA A 366 -20.80 -19.62 -24.55
C ALA A 366 -21.07 -19.67 -23.04
N ALA A 367 -20.74 -20.78 -22.41
CA ALA A 367 -20.69 -20.87 -20.95
C ALA A 367 -19.33 -20.35 -20.48
N TYR A 368 -19.32 -19.31 -19.65
CA TYR A 368 -18.08 -18.73 -19.13
C TYR A 368 -17.74 -19.29 -17.74
N LEU A 369 -16.54 -19.82 -17.63
CA LEU A 369 -15.90 -20.20 -16.38
C LEU A 369 -14.90 -19.10 -16.00
N VAL A 370 -15.06 -18.59 -14.78
CA VAL A 370 -14.32 -17.44 -14.25
C VAL A 370 -13.42 -17.88 -13.11
N ARG A 371 -12.16 -17.45 -13.14
CA ARG A 371 -11.25 -17.53 -12.00
C ARG A 371 -10.91 -16.14 -11.49
N LEU A 372 -11.08 -15.93 -10.18
CA LEU A 372 -10.73 -14.68 -9.50
C LEU A 372 -9.33 -14.76 -8.92
N LEU A 373 -8.54 -13.70 -9.13
CA LEU A 373 -7.24 -13.49 -8.47
C LEU A 373 -7.19 -12.10 -7.83
N PRO A 374 -6.85 -11.98 -6.54
CA PRO A 374 -6.60 -13.07 -5.58
C PRO A 374 -7.87 -13.86 -5.22
N GLY A 375 -7.70 -15.11 -4.77
CA GLY A 375 -8.81 -15.99 -4.40
C GLY A 375 -9.40 -15.74 -3.00
N PRO A 376 -10.54 -16.35 -2.67
CA PRO A 376 -11.07 -16.35 -1.31
C PRO A 376 -10.29 -17.32 -0.40
N GLY A 377 -9.15 -16.88 0.12
CA GLY A 377 -8.32 -17.59 1.09
C GLY A 377 -6.88 -17.07 1.10
N ASP A 378 -6.04 -17.60 1.99
CA ASP A 378 -4.57 -17.36 1.95
C ASP A 378 -3.93 -18.07 0.73
N GLY A 379 -4.72 -18.87 0.03
CA GLY A 379 -4.39 -19.46 -1.27
C GLY A 379 -4.37 -18.40 -2.38
N PRO A 380 -3.31 -18.30 -3.20
CA PRO A 380 -3.17 -17.19 -4.14
C PRO A 380 -4.13 -17.19 -5.36
N ALA A 381 -5.13 -18.08 -5.44
CA ALA A 381 -6.11 -18.13 -6.54
C ALA A 381 -7.41 -18.84 -6.14
N GLY A 382 -8.57 -18.29 -6.52
CA GLY A 382 -9.89 -18.88 -6.22
C GLY A 382 -10.22 -20.01 -7.16
N GLU A 383 -11.17 -20.89 -6.83
CA GLU A 383 -11.62 -22.00 -7.67
C GLU A 383 -12.26 -21.52 -9.00
N LEU A 384 -12.17 -22.35 -10.05
CA LEU A 384 -12.83 -22.05 -11.32
C LEU A 384 -14.34 -22.14 -11.10
N THR A 385 -15.05 -21.04 -11.33
CA THR A 385 -16.45 -20.88 -10.96
C THR A 385 -17.26 -20.42 -12.16
N PRO A 386 -18.47 -20.93 -12.43
CA PRO A 386 -19.33 -20.37 -13.45
C PRO A 386 -19.56 -18.86 -13.26
N ALA A 387 -19.57 -18.07 -14.33
CA ALA A 387 -19.70 -16.61 -14.24
C ALA A 387 -20.93 -16.15 -13.42
N HIS A 388 -22.05 -16.87 -13.51
CA HIS A 388 -23.28 -16.57 -12.77
C HIS A 388 -23.19 -16.86 -11.25
N ALA A 389 -22.18 -17.61 -10.82
CA ALA A 389 -21.95 -17.99 -9.42
C ALA A 389 -20.90 -17.11 -8.73
N VAL A 390 -20.26 -16.20 -9.47
CA VAL A 390 -19.35 -15.19 -8.91
C VAL A 390 -20.13 -14.27 -7.96
N ALA A 391 -19.66 -14.14 -6.72
CA ALA A 391 -20.30 -13.31 -5.71
C ALA A 391 -19.29 -12.41 -5.01
N ALA A 392 -19.76 -11.27 -4.47
CA ALA A 392 -18.92 -10.26 -3.81
C ALA A 392 -18.03 -10.84 -2.71
N ARG A 393 -18.50 -11.85 -1.95
CA ARG A 393 -17.74 -12.52 -0.88
C ARG A 393 -16.53 -13.32 -1.37
N MET A 394 -16.48 -13.65 -2.67
CA MET A 394 -15.38 -14.38 -3.29
C MET A 394 -14.23 -13.47 -3.69
N ILE A 395 -14.49 -12.17 -3.86
CA ILE A 395 -13.48 -11.17 -4.20
C ILE A 395 -12.94 -10.59 -2.90
N ARG A 396 -11.75 -11.04 -2.52
CA ARG A 396 -11.07 -10.56 -1.33
C ARG A 396 -9.97 -9.58 -1.71
N ARG A 397 -9.70 -8.65 -0.80
CA ARG A 397 -8.55 -7.77 -0.88
C ARG A 397 -7.32 -8.56 -0.44
N SER A 398 -6.27 -8.61 -1.26
CA SER A 398 -4.97 -9.13 -0.84
C SER A 398 -4.03 -7.95 -0.62
N PRO A 399 -3.61 -7.68 0.63
CA PRO A 399 -2.70 -6.58 0.92
C PRO A 399 -1.25 -6.83 0.42
N TRP A 400 -0.95 -8.04 -0.06
CA TRP A 400 0.38 -8.47 -0.48
C TRP A 400 0.39 -9.03 -1.90
N PHE A 401 -0.40 -8.45 -2.81
CA PHE A 401 -0.43 -8.93 -4.18
C PHE A 401 0.85 -8.53 -4.94
N ASP A 402 1.79 -9.46 -5.04
CA ASP A 402 2.97 -9.32 -5.90
C ASP A 402 2.62 -9.75 -7.34
N PHE A 403 2.70 -8.80 -8.28
CA PHE A 403 2.20 -8.99 -9.65
C PHE A 403 3.01 -10.03 -10.42
N GLY A 404 4.34 -10.00 -10.35
CA GLY A 404 5.21 -10.94 -11.09
C GLY A 404 4.94 -12.41 -10.73
N PRO A 405 5.07 -12.81 -9.45
CA PRO A 405 4.73 -14.16 -8.99
C PRO A 405 3.27 -14.55 -9.25
N ALA A 406 2.34 -13.59 -9.19
CA ALA A 406 0.94 -13.86 -9.51
C ALA A 406 0.73 -14.19 -11.00
N LEU A 407 1.45 -13.53 -11.92
CA LEU A 407 1.43 -13.84 -13.36
C LEU A 407 1.98 -15.24 -13.65
N ALA A 408 3.13 -15.59 -13.09
CA ALA A 408 3.72 -16.93 -13.24
C ALA A 408 2.74 -18.03 -12.80
N ARG A 409 2.07 -17.81 -11.67
CA ARG A 409 1.07 -18.73 -11.13
C ARG A 409 -0.21 -18.76 -11.96
N LEU A 410 -0.67 -17.62 -12.44
CA LEU A 410 -1.82 -17.52 -13.35
C LEU A 410 -1.60 -18.38 -14.59
N ARG A 411 -0.41 -18.33 -15.21
CA ARG A 411 -0.08 -19.16 -16.38
C ARG A 411 -0.16 -20.65 -16.08
N VAL A 412 0.37 -21.09 -14.94
CA VAL A 412 0.27 -22.50 -14.51
C VAL A 412 -1.18 -22.93 -14.33
N LEU A 413 -1.98 -22.12 -13.63
CA LEU A 413 -3.41 -22.38 -13.44
C LEU A 413 -4.16 -22.42 -14.78
N MET A 414 -3.81 -21.50 -15.68
CA MET A 414 -4.45 -21.38 -16.97
C MET A 414 -4.23 -22.58 -17.86
N ARG A 415 -2.99 -23.08 -17.93
CA ARG A 415 -2.67 -24.32 -18.66
C ARG A 415 -3.43 -25.52 -18.09
N ARG A 416 -3.50 -25.62 -16.76
CA ARG A 416 -4.25 -26.70 -16.08
C ARG A 416 -5.74 -26.62 -16.39
N ASP A 417 -6.33 -25.43 -16.29
CA ASP A 417 -7.76 -25.22 -16.50
C ASP A 417 -8.13 -25.40 -17.99
N LEU A 418 -7.27 -24.99 -18.92
CA LEU A 418 -7.42 -25.29 -20.35
C LEU A 418 -7.43 -26.79 -20.63
N ALA A 419 -6.51 -27.54 -20.04
CA ALA A 419 -6.47 -29.00 -20.19
C ALA A 419 -7.71 -29.69 -19.60
N ALA A 420 -8.34 -29.10 -18.59
CA ALA A 420 -9.56 -29.64 -17.99
C ALA A 420 -10.81 -29.37 -18.86
N VAL A 421 -10.88 -28.21 -19.52
CA VAL A 421 -12.02 -27.81 -20.36
C VAL A 421 -11.94 -28.42 -21.76
N ASP A 422 -10.74 -28.61 -22.29
CA ASP A 422 -10.50 -29.04 -23.66
C ASP A 422 -9.41 -30.15 -23.69
N PRO A 423 -9.73 -31.37 -23.23
CA PRO A 423 -8.74 -32.44 -23.08
C PRO A 423 -8.15 -32.87 -24.42
N ASP A 424 -8.95 -32.89 -25.49
CA ASP A 424 -8.52 -33.26 -26.85
C ASP A 424 -7.46 -32.29 -27.42
N ARG A 425 -7.31 -31.11 -26.82
CA ARG A 425 -6.31 -30.10 -27.21
C ARG A 425 -4.98 -30.27 -26.50
N SER A 426 -4.90 -31.14 -25.50
CA SER A 426 -3.71 -31.34 -24.67
C SER A 426 -2.70 -32.36 -25.20
N ASP A 427 -3.03 -33.07 -26.29
CA ASP A 427 -2.31 -34.27 -26.75
C ASP A 427 -1.03 -34.04 -27.59
N GLY A 428 -0.51 -32.81 -27.64
CA GLY A 428 0.72 -32.49 -28.38
C GLY A 428 1.89 -32.13 -27.46
N PRO A 429 2.81 -33.05 -27.12
CA PRO A 429 4.04 -32.70 -26.43
C PRO A 429 4.96 -31.97 -27.41
N GLY A 430 5.04 -30.63 -27.33
CA GLY A 430 6.31 -29.97 -27.61
C GLY A 430 6.34 -28.70 -28.45
N GLU A 431 5.24 -28.20 -29.01
CA GLU A 431 5.27 -26.85 -29.60
C GLU A 431 4.40 -25.88 -28.81
N PRO A 432 5.01 -24.91 -28.09
CA PRO A 432 4.25 -23.77 -27.59
C PRO A 432 3.53 -23.14 -28.77
N ARG A 433 2.21 -22.99 -28.64
CA ARG A 433 1.36 -22.34 -29.62
C ARG A 433 2.05 -21.07 -30.11
N ARG A 434 2.30 -20.97 -31.41
CA ARG A 434 2.82 -19.72 -31.98
C ARG A 434 1.82 -18.62 -31.63
N ALA A 435 2.33 -17.49 -31.14
CA ALA A 435 1.57 -16.33 -30.67
C ALA A 435 0.50 -15.79 -31.65
N LYS A 436 0.50 -16.26 -32.91
CA LYS A 436 -0.44 -15.85 -33.96
C LYS A 436 -1.84 -16.45 -33.83
N ASP A 437 -2.03 -17.48 -33.00
CA ASP A 437 -3.32 -18.17 -32.82
C ASP A 437 -4.12 -17.70 -31.58
N THR A 438 -3.70 -16.60 -30.94
CA THR A 438 -4.37 -16.04 -29.75
C THR A 438 -5.77 -15.47 -30.05
N ASP A 439 -6.11 -15.22 -31.32
CA ASP A 439 -7.46 -14.76 -31.71
C ASP A 439 -8.49 -15.90 -31.89
N GLY A 440 -8.12 -17.15 -31.60
CA GLY A 440 -9.00 -18.30 -31.77
C GLY A 440 -10.14 -18.42 -30.75
N PRO A 441 -11.26 -19.09 -31.09
CA PRO A 441 -12.51 -19.26 -30.31
C PRO A 441 -12.40 -19.93 -28.93
N GLY A 442 -11.20 -20.30 -28.49
CA GLY A 442 -10.93 -20.92 -27.20
C GLY A 442 -9.65 -20.41 -26.55
N THR A 443 -9.13 -19.25 -26.96
CA THR A 443 -8.05 -18.60 -26.24
C THR A 443 -8.61 -18.04 -24.92
N PRO A 444 -7.97 -18.32 -23.79
CA PRO A 444 -8.38 -17.74 -22.52
C PRO A 444 -8.22 -16.22 -22.56
N VAL A 445 -9.11 -15.51 -21.87
CA VAL A 445 -9.02 -14.06 -21.70
C VAL A 445 -8.62 -13.73 -20.26
N VAL A 446 -7.62 -12.89 -20.08
CA VAL A 446 -7.23 -12.33 -18.79
C VAL A 446 -7.61 -10.85 -18.76
N VAL A 447 -8.43 -10.47 -17.79
CA VAL A 447 -8.80 -9.09 -17.53
C VAL A 447 -8.09 -8.63 -16.26
N VAL A 448 -7.28 -7.60 -16.36
CA VAL A 448 -6.52 -7.03 -15.25
C VAL A 448 -7.12 -5.69 -14.88
N PHE A 449 -7.87 -5.66 -13.78
CA PHE A 449 -8.39 -4.45 -13.15
C PHE A 449 -7.34 -3.95 -12.16
N ALA A 450 -6.67 -2.84 -12.49
CA ALA A 450 -5.56 -2.38 -11.66
C ALA A 450 -5.83 -1.03 -11.05
N ALA A 451 -5.88 -0.97 -9.72
CA ALA A 451 -5.98 0.29 -8.97
C ALA A 451 -4.74 1.19 -9.16
N TYR A 452 -3.64 0.61 -9.62
CA TYR A 452 -2.34 1.23 -9.86
C TYR A 452 -1.64 0.52 -11.02
N VAL A 453 -0.68 1.19 -11.64
CA VAL A 453 0.15 0.58 -12.68
C VAL A 453 1.30 -0.19 -12.04
N PRO A 454 1.49 -1.49 -12.34
CA PRO A 454 2.62 -2.24 -11.82
C PRO A 454 3.94 -1.81 -12.46
N LEU A 455 5.04 -2.01 -11.73
CA LEU A 455 6.39 -1.73 -12.24
C LEU A 455 6.77 -2.76 -13.31
N ALA A 456 7.39 -2.29 -14.39
CA ALA A 456 7.92 -3.12 -15.47
C ALA A 456 9.35 -3.59 -15.16
N ASP A 457 9.54 -4.33 -14.06
CA ASP A 457 10.83 -5.00 -13.83
C ASP A 457 11.00 -6.19 -14.80
N ALA A 458 12.26 -6.58 -15.04
CA ALA A 458 12.59 -7.60 -16.04
C ALA A 458 11.90 -8.96 -15.79
N VAL A 459 11.66 -9.33 -14.52
CA VAL A 459 11.00 -10.59 -14.17
C VAL A 459 9.51 -10.50 -14.49
N THR A 460 8.86 -9.42 -14.04
CA THR A 460 7.44 -9.18 -14.30
C THR A 460 7.15 -9.04 -15.80
N VAL A 461 8.00 -8.34 -16.56
CA VAL A 461 7.90 -8.22 -18.02
C VAL A 461 8.06 -9.59 -18.70
N GLY A 462 9.00 -10.41 -18.22
CA GLY A 462 9.19 -11.78 -18.74
C GLY A 462 7.95 -12.66 -18.54
N GLU A 463 7.37 -12.63 -17.33
CA GLU A 463 6.15 -13.39 -17.03
C GLU A 463 4.92 -12.86 -17.78
N TYR A 464 4.79 -11.54 -17.90
CA TYR A 464 3.72 -10.91 -18.66
C TYR A 464 3.80 -11.24 -20.15
N THR A 465 5.01 -11.18 -20.74
CA THR A 465 5.24 -11.59 -22.13
C THR A 465 4.81 -13.04 -22.35
N GLY A 466 5.14 -13.92 -21.41
CA GLY A 466 4.69 -15.30 -21.40
C GLY A 466 3.16 -15.43 -21.31
N LEU A 467 2.50 -14.56 -20.56
CA LEU A 467 1.04 -14.53 -20.46
C LEU A 467 0.38 -14.10 -21.78
N VAL A 468 0.85 -13.01 -22.40
CA VAL A 468 0.32 -12.52 -23.69
C VAL A 468 0.48 -13.54 -24.81
N GLY A 469 1.52 -14.38 -24.76
CA GLY A 469 1.68 -15.50 -25.70
C GLY A 469 0.67 -16.63 -25.53
N GLU A 470 -0.01 -16.72 -24.38
CA GLU A 470 -0.93 -17.81 -24.04
C GLU A 470 -2.40 -17.36 -23.92
N ALA A 471 -2.63 -16.06 -23.72
CA ALA A 471 -3.94 -15.48 -23.47
C ALA A 471 -4.10 -14.11 -24.11
N ARG A 472 -5.35 -13.73 -24.37
CA ARG A 472 -5.68 -12.34 -24.68
C ARG A 472 -5.75 -11.55 -23.38
N VAL A 473 -5.02 -10.43 -23.30
CA VAL A 473 -4.99 -9.59 -22.09
C VAL A 473 -5.75 -8.28 -22.33
N VAL A 474 -6.61 -7.93 -21.37
CA VAL A 474 -7.34 -6.66 -21.31
C VAL A 474 -7.00 -5.96 -20.00
N TRP A 475 -6.40 -4.77 -20.08
CA TRP A 475 -6.21 -3.90 -18.92
C TRP A 475 -7.42 -3.00 -18.74
N VAL A 476 -7.82 -2.81 -17.49
CA VAL A 476 -8.75 -1.77 -17.08
C VAL A 476 -8.09 -0.95 -15.98
N LEU A 477 -7.86 0.33 -16.29
CA LEU A 477 -7.10 1.26 -15.47
C LEU A 477 -7.95 2.48 -15.10
N PRO A 478 -7.73 3.12 -13.95
CA PRO A 478 -8.32 4.40 -13.62
C PRO A 478 -8.14 5.44 -14.75
N ASP A 479 -9.09 6.35 -14.88
CA ASP A 479 -9.00 7.44 -15.86
C ASP A 479 -7.68 8.20 -15.71
N GLY A 480 -6.96 8.34 -16.83
CA GLY A 480 -5.65 9.01 -16.87
C GLY A 480 -4.45 8.15 -16.45
N ALA A 481 -4.65 6.91 -16.00
CA ALA A 481 -3.55 6.00 -15.64
C ALA A 481 -2.98 5.22 -16.85
N ALA A 482 -3.73 5.11 -17.95
CA ALA A 482 -3.27 4.41 -19.16
C ALA A 482 -1.91 4.89 -19.71
N PRO A 483 -1.62 6.21 -19.77
CA PRO A 483 -0.30 6.70 -20.20
C PRO A 483 0.85 6.35 -19.24
N LEU A 484 0.56 5.90 -18.03
CA LEU A 484 1.57 5.50 -17.04
C LEU A 484 1.96 4.02 -17.19
N LEU A 485 1.16 3.22 -17.91
CA LEU A 485 1.44 1.81 -18.18
C LEU A 485 2.67 1.71 -19.10
N SER A 486 3.70 0.97 -18.67
CA SER A 486 4.89 0.72 -19.50
C SER A 486 4.50 0.10 -20.84
N GLU A 487 5.23 0.48 -21.90
CA GLU A 487 5.06 -0.10 -23.25
C GLU A 487 5.27 -1.62 -23.24
N ASP A 488 6.06 -2.15 -22.30
CA ASP A 488 6.27 -3.60 -22.10
C ASP A 488 4.98 -4.35 -21.71
N PHE A 489 4.01 -3.64 -21.12
CA PHE A 489 2.69 -4.19 -20.80
C PHE A 489 1.65 -3.96 -21.88
N THR A 490 1.98 -3.22 -22.94
CA THR A 490 1.11 -2.96 -24.10
C THR A 490 1.71 -3.46 -25.42
N PRO A 491 2.21 -4.71 -25.52
CA PRO A 491 2.59 -5.28 -26.80
C PRO A 491 1.35 -5.43 -27.71
N ASP A 492 1.59 -5.64 -29.00
CA ASP A 492 0.55 -5.86 -30.00
C ASP A 492 -0.48 -6.92 -29.53
N GLY A 493 -1.77 -6.55 -29.60
CA GLY A 493 -2.89 -7.43 -29.21
C GLY A 493 -3.39 -7.25 -27.77
N VAL A 494 -2.68 -6.49 -26.93
CA VAL A 494 -3.19 -6.08 -25.61
C VAL A 494 -4.16 -4.91 -25.76
N THR A 495 -5.32 -4.99 -25.12
CA THR A 495 -6.30 -3.89 -25.08
C THR A 495 -6.22 -3.17 -23.74
N VAL A 496 -6.19 -1.84 -23.75
CA VAL A 496 -6.22 -1.01 -22.53
C VAL A 496 -7.49 -0.17 -22.53
N LEU A 497 -8.27 -0.28 -21.46
CA LEU A 497 -9.51 0.46 -21.24
C LEU A 497 -9.38 1.37 -20.01
N GLY A 498 -10.09 2.49 -20.04
CA GLY A 498 -10.32 3.31 -18.86
C GLY A 498 -11.42 2.74 -17.97
N ASP A 499 -11.42 3.13 -16.70
CA ASP A 499 -12.45 2.80 -15.69
C ASP A 499 -13.66 3.75 -15.82
N HIS A 500 -14.36 3.67 -16.95
CA HIS A 500 -15.57 4.43 -17.23
C HIS A 500 -16.84 3.61 -16.90
N PRO A 501 -18.03 4.25 -16.79
CA PRO A 501 -19.27 3.56 -16.38
C PRO A 501 -19.66 2.34 -17.24
N ASP A 502 -19.26 2.32 -18.49
CA ASP A 502 -19.54 1.25 -19.45
C ASP A 502 -18.40 0.22 -19.59
N ALA A 503 -17.32 0.33 -18.80
CA ALA A 503 -16.14 -0.52 -18.93
C ALA A 503 -16.49 -2.02 -18.79
N ALA A 504 -17.47 -2.38 -17.96
CA ALA A 504 -17.94 -3.75 -17.85
C ALA A 504 -18.57 -4.28 -19.16
N GLU A 505 -19.26 -3.41 -19.89
CA GLU A 505 -19.82 -3.74 -21.21
C GLU A 505 -18.73 -4.00 -22.22
N ASP A 506 -17.76 -3.08 -22.28
CA ASP A 506 -16.67 -3.14 -23.25
C ASP A 506 -15.78 -4.35 -23.01
N VAL A 507 -15.44 -4.64 -21.75
CA VAL A 507 -14.73 -5.88 -21.38
C VAL A 507 -15.52 -7.11 -21.82
N ALA A 508 -16.83 -7.18 -21.49
CA ALA A 508 -17.65 -8.31 -21.86
C ALA A 508 -17.73 -8.46 -23.39
N ALA A 509 -17.90 -7.35 -24.12
CA ALA A 509 -17.93 -7.31 -25.59
C ALA A 509 -16.63 -7.85 -26.19
N LEU A 510 -15.47 -7.38 -25.71
CA LEU A 510 -14.15 -7.85 -26.14
C LEU A 510 -13.96 -9.36 -25.89
N ILE A 511 -14.46 -9.89 -24.77
CA ILE A 511 -14.41 -11.33 -24.47
C ILE A 511 -15.30 -12.13 -25.44
N GLY A 512 -16.39 -11.57 -25.95
CA GLY A 512 -17.34 -12.28 -26.83
C GLY A 512 -17.10 -12.12 -28.33
N THR A 513 -16.36 -11.11 -28.78
CA THR A 513 -16.08 -10.88 -30.22
C THR A 513 -15.19 -11.93 -30.86
N VAL A 514 -14.71 -12.91 -30.09
CA VAL A 514 -14.03 -14.09 -30.62
C VAL A 514 -15.01 -14.93 -31.43
N THR A 515 -15.07 -14.61 -32.72
CA THR A 515 -15.99 -15.16 -33.69
C THR A 515 -15.75 -16.67 -33.77
N PRO A 516 -16.76 -17.52 -33.52
CA PRO A 516 -16.58 -18.95 -33.73
C PRO A 516 -16.20 -19.17 -35.20
N PRO A 517 -15.24 -20.06 -35.50
CA PRO A 517 -14.97 -20.46 -36.86
C PRO A 517 -16.31 -20.93 -37.42
N ARG A 518 -16.76 -20.29 -38.50
CA ARG A 518 -17.90 -20.80 -39.26
C ARG A 518 -17.56 -22.25 -39.57
N HIS A 519 -18.20 -23.19 -38.87
CA HIS A 519 -18.08 -24.61 -39.20
C HIS A 519 -18.34 -24.68 -40.70
N GLY A 520 -17.28 -25.07 -41.42
CA GLY A 520 -17.30 -25.13 -42.87
C GLY A 520 -18.58 -25.83 -43.27
N GLY A 521 -19.47 -25.09 -43.93
CA GLY A 521 -20.66 -25.66 -44.51
C GLY A 521 -20.24 -26.91 -45.26
N ALA A 522 -20.99 -27.99 -45.02
CA ALA A 522 -20.88 -29.23 -45.75
C ALA A 522 -20.50 -28.91 -47.20
N ALA A 523 -19.36 -29.46 -47.64
CA ALA A 523 -18.88 -29.29 -48.99
C ALA A 523 -20.06 -29.48 -49.95
N PRO A 524 -20.32 -28.54 -50.88
CA PRO A 524 -21.38 -28.73 -51.86
C PRO A 524 -21.16 -30.08 -52.54
N PRO A 525 -22.22 -30.87 -52.78
CA PRO A 525 -22.11 -32.21 -53.34
C PRO A 525 -21.28 -32.13 -54.62
N ARG A 526 -20.19 -32.90 -54.66
CA ARG A 526 -19.35 -33.01 -55.85
C ARG A 526 -20.25 -33.39 -57.03
N SER A 527 -20.39 -32.48 -57.99
CA SER A 527 -21.01 -32.79 -59.27
C SER A 527 -20.33 -34.03 -59.86
N PRO A 528 -21.09 -35.00 -60.39
CA PRO A 528 -20.53 -36.22 -60.95
C PRO A 528 -19.66 -35.84 -62.15
N ARG A 529 -18.39 -36.24 -62.11
CA ARG A 529 -17.48 -36.20 -63.26
C ARG A 529 -18.09 -37.08 -64.36
N GLY A 530 -18.80 -36.44 -65.27
CA GLY A 530 -19.22 -37.01 -66.53
C GLY A 530 -17.99 -37.40 -67.35
N ALA A 531 -17.94 -38.68 -67.70
CA ALA A 531 -17.04 -39.21 -68.71
C ALA A 531 -17.28 -38.53 -70.06
N SER A 532 -16.23 -38.00 -70.68
CA SER A 532 -16.20 -37.67 -72.11
C SER A 532 -14.76 -37.65 -72.61
N ARG A 533 -14.29 -38.83 -73.04
CA ARG A 533 -13.48 -38.99 -74.26
C ARG A 533 -14.48 -39.36 -75.38
N PRO A 534 -14.21 -39.21 -76.70
CA PRO A 534 -12.90 -39.09 -77.35
C PRO A 534 -12.85 -38.16 -78.61
N ARG A 535 -11.68 -38.21 -79.29
CA ARG A 535 -11.43 -38.11 -80.75
C ARG A 535 -11.23 -36.73 -81.41
N GLY A 536 -10.12 -36.66 -82.15
CA GLY A 536 -10.02 -36.04 -83.48
C GLY A 536 -8.93 -34.97 -83.60
N GLY A 537 -7.83 -35.28 -84.32
CA GLY A 537 -6.84 -34.29 -84.81
C GLY A 537 -7.40 -33.46 -85.99
N PRO A 538 -6.61 -33.01 -86.98
CA PRO A 538 -5.14 -33.00 -87.15
C PRO A 538 -4.57 -31.59 -87.45
N ASP A 539 -3.23 -31.51 -87.55
CA ASP A 539 -2.35 -30.71 -88.45
C ASP A 539 -2.65 -29.25 -88.87
N SER A 540 -1.54 -28.59 -89.28
CA SER A 540 -1.35 -27.24 -89.88
C SER A 540 -1.13 -26.11 -88.87
N ASP A 541 -0.05 -25.31 -88.89
CA ASP A 541 1.10 -25.11 -89.79
C ASP A 541 2.32 -24.68 -88.94
#